data_AF-A0A562FPE4-F1
#
_entry.id   AF-A0A562FPE4-F1
#
_cell.length_a   1.000
_cell.length_b   1.000
_cell.length_c   1.000
_cell.angle_alpha   90.00
_cell.angle_beta   90.00
_cell.angle_gamma   90.00
#
_symmetry.space_group_name_H-M   'P 1'
#
loop_
_entity.id
_entity.type
_entity.pdbx_description
1 polymer ?
#
loop_
_entity_poly.entity_id
_entity_poly.type
_entity_poly.pdbx_seq_one_letter_code
_entity_poly.pdbx_strand_id
1 'polypeptide(L)'
;MSHGANAAWAARRALMEGAPLTFERMAQACGVSTATLERTARRERWRVSGVAQGLSRSERIARLRDRLLEKAERIELNPAEDEPGADKAVSDLSTSVKTLLRIFETTRDDDEARERQITSDANVADLLDRLDRKIVELARYLAERMVGEGVQPAADRDAGP
;
A
#
# COMPACT_ATOMS: atom_id res chain seq x y z
N MET A 1 28.25 -3.19 -29.97
CA MET A 1 26.87 -3.73 -29.96
C MET A 1 26.02 -2.85 -29.05
N SER A 2 24.94 -2.29 -29.60
CA SER A 2 24.23 -1.09 -29.13
C SER A 2 23.68 -1.21 -27.70
N HIS A 3 23.97 -0.23 -26.83
CA HIS A 3 23.42 -0.12 -25.47
C HIS A 3 21.88 -0.27 -25.43
N GLY A 4 21.18 0.13 -26.50
CA GLY A 4 19.72 -0.02 -26.61
C GLY A 4 19.24 -1.47 -26.73
N ALA A 5 20.03 -2.35 -27.35
CA ALA A 5 19.67 -3.77 -27.49
C ALA A 5 19.75 -4.50 -26.13
N ASN A 6 20.76 -4.19 -25.32
CA ASN A 6 20.87 -4.71 -23.94
C ASN A 6 19.75 -4.18 -23.05
N ALA A 7 19.43 -2.89 -23.15
CA ALA A 7 18.34 -2.27 -22.40
C ALA A 7 16.96 -2.89 -22.73
N ALA A 8 16.68 -3.12 -24.01
CA ALA A 8 15.44 -3.76 -24.44
C ALA A 8 15.39 -5.22 -23.96
N TRP A 9 16.52 -5.93 -23.92
CA TRP A 9 16.54 -7.31 -23.46
C TRP A 9 16.33 -7.44 -21.96
N ALA A 10 16.95 -6.56 -21.17
CA ALA A 10 16.71 -6.44 -19.74
C ALA A 10 15.24 -6.09 -19.42
N ALA A 11 14.62 -5.18 -20.18
CA ALA A 11 13.22 -4.82 -19.99
C ALA A 11 12.26 -5.99 -20.24
N ARG A 12 12.49 -6.78 -21.30
CA ARG A 12 11.70 -8.00 -21.58
C ARG A 12 11.87 -9.05 -20.49
N ARG A 13 13.12 -9.29 -20.06
CA ARG A 13 13.40 -10.21 -18.94
C ARG A 13 12.69 -9.76 -17.67
N ALA A 14 12.73 -8.47 -17.34
CA ALA A 14 12.05 -7.93 -16.16
C ALA A 14 10.53 -8.14 -16.23
N LEU A 15 9.90 -7.94 -17.40
CA LEU A 15 8.48 -8.22 -17.60
C LEU A 15 8.15 -9.70 -17.42
N MET A 16 8.96 -10.60 -17.99
CA MET A 16 8.82 -12.06 -17.80
C MET A 16 9.01 -12.47 -16.33
N GLU A 17 9.88 -11.77 -15.61
CA GLU A 17 10.12 -11.97 -14.18
C GLU A 17 9.08 -11.26 -13.29
N GLY A 18 7.98 -10.78 -13.86
CA GLY A 18 6.85 -10.24 -13.11
C GLY A 18 7.04 -8.83 -12.57
N ALA A 19 8.03 -8.08 -13.06
CA ALA A 19 8.12 -6.66 -12.77
C ALA A 19 6.85 -5.93 -13.25
N PRO A 20 6.43 -4.84 -12.59
CA PRO A 20 5.25 -4.07 -12.97
C PRO A 20 5.23 -3.68 -14.46
N LEU A 21 4.06 -3.76 -15.11
CA LEU A 21 3.90 -3.29 -16.47
C LEU A 21 3.77 -1.76 -16.45
N THR A 22 4.86 -1.05 -16.74
CA THR A 22 4.86 0.41 -16.90
C THR A 22 5.03 0.77 -18.37
N PHE A 23 4.53 1.95 -18.78
CA PHE A 23 4.73 2.45 -20.15
C PHE A 23 6.20 2.56 -20.52
N GLU A 24 7.05 2.98 -19.58
CA GLU A 24 8.50 3.07 -19.79
C GLU A 24 9.12 1.69 -20.07
N ARG A 25 8.81 0.70 -19.24
CA ARG A 25 9.34 -0.66 -19.40
C ARG A 25 8.83 -1.32 -20.68
N MET A 26 7.56 -1.12 -21.02
CA MET A 26 6.98 -1.62 -22.26
C MET A 26 7.59 -0.93 -23.48
N ALA A 27 7.80 0.38 -23.42
CA ALA A 27 8.42 1.14 -24.50
C ALA A 27 9.87 0.68 -24.73
N GLN A 28 10.63 0.50 -23.66
CA GLN A 28 11.99 -0.04 -23.70
C GLN A 28 12.03 -1.47 -24.27
N ALA A 29 11.08 -2.33 -23.87
CA ALA A 29 10.94 -3.68 -24.41
C ALA A 29 10.55 -3.69 -25.91
N CYS A 30 9.79 -2.71 -26.37
CA CYS A 30 9.40 -2.59 -27.79
C CYS A 30 10.40 -1.78 -28.63
N GLY A 31 11.41 -1.16 -28.03
CA GLY A 31 12.35 -0.28 -28.74
C GLY A 31 11.69 1.01 -29.26
N VAL A 32 10.61 1.46 -28.62
CA VAL A 32 9.89 2.68 -28.97
C VAL A 32 10.05 3.72 -27.87
N SER A 33 9.74 4.99 -28.15
CA SER A 33 9.74 6.02 -27.11
C SER A 33 8.51 5.86 -26.19
N THR A 34 8.70 6.12 -24.89
CA THR A 34 7.60 6.11 -23.90
C THR A 34 6.49 7.09 -24.28
N ALA A 35 6.84 8.29 -24.74
CA ALA A 35 5.89 9.31 -25.17
C ALA A 35 5.05 8.87 -26.38
N THR A 36 5.66 8.13 -27.32
CA THR A 36 4.93 7.55 -28.46
C THR A 36 3.94 6.50 -27.98
N LEU A 37 4.37 5.61 -27.08
CA LEU A 37 3.51 4.54 -26.56
C LEU A 37 2.32 5.10 -25.76
N GLU A 38 2.55 6.09 -24.90
CA GLU A 38 1.49 6.77 -24.13
C GLU A 38 0.49 7.48 -25.04
N ARG A 39 0.97 8.19 -26.07
CA ARG A 39 0.10 8.90 -27.01
C ARG A 39 -0.80 7.93 -27.76
N THR A 40 -0.25 6.82 -28.23
CA THR A 40 -0.99 5.74 -28.89
C THR A 40 -2.02 5.13 -27.94
N ALA A 41 -1.61 4.77 -26.72
CA ALA A 41 -2.50 4.19 -25.71
C ALA A 41 -3.68 5.11 -25.36
N ARG A 42 -3.45 6.43 -25.24
CA ARG A 42 -4.53 7.41 -25.01
C ARG A 42 -5.48 7.51 -26.20
N ARG A 43 -4.94 7.63 -27.42
CA ARG A 43 -5.73 7.74 -28.65
C ARG A 43 -6.64 6.53 -28.85
N GLU A 44 -6.12 5.36 -28.57
CA GLU A 44 -6.80 4.07 -28.78
C GLU A 44 -7.50 3.55 -27.52
N ARG A 45 -7.52 4.35 -26.43
CA ARG A 45 -8.18 4.04 -25.17
C ARG A 45 -7.78 2.68 -24.59
N TRP A 46 -6.49 2.34 -24.68
CA TRP A 46 -5.97 1.11 -24.12
C TRP A 46 -6.21 1.05 -22.61
N ARG A 47 -6.72 -0.08 -22.12
CA ARG A 47 -6.79 -0.37 -20.69
C ARG A 47 -5.50 -1.03 -20.26
N VAL A 48 -4.65 -0.31 -19.53
CA VAL A 48 -3.40 -0.89 -19.01
C VAL A 48 -3.69 -1.61 -17.69
N SER A 49 -4.07 -2.88 -17.79
CA SER A 49 -4.17 -3.77 -16.64
C SER A 49 -2.77 -4.25 -16.26
N GLY A 50 -2.13 -3.63 -15.26
CA GLY A 50 -0.83 -4.11 -14.76
C GLY A 50 0.21 -3.05 -14.43
N VAL A 51 -0.09 -1.76 -14.59
CA VAL A 51 0.60 -0.75 -13.78
C VAL A 51 0.39 -1.19 -12.33
N ALA A 52 1.44 -1.31 -11.52
CA ALA A 52 1.35 -1.76 -10.12
C ALA A 52 0.64 -0.75 -9.20
N GLN A 53 -0.41 -0.10 -9.70
CA GLN A 53 -1.47 0.49 -8.93
C GLN A 53 -2.74 -0.33 -9.19
N GLY A 54 -3.22 -1.04 -8.17
CA GLY A 54 -4.58 -1.60 -8.17
C GLY A 54 -4.72 -3.11 -8.06
N LEU A 55 -3.64 -3.91 -8.06
CA LEU A 55 -3.80 -5.33 -7.68
C LEU A 55 -4.06 -5.42 -6.18
N SER A 56 -5.22 -5.96 -5.83
CA SER A 56 -5.53 -6.34 -4.47
C SER A 56 -4.45 -7.29 -3.93
N ARG A 57 -4.31 -7.34 -2.60
CA ARG A 57 -3.35 -8.24 -1.95
C ARG A 57 -3.54 -9.69 -2.43
N SER A 58 -4.79 -10.13 -2.56
CA SER A 58 -5.16 -11.46 -3.02
C SER A 58 -4.65 -11.76 -4.43
N GLU A 59 -4.74 -10.81 -5.36
CA GLU A 59 -4.26 -10.99 -6.74
C GLU A 59 -2.72 -11.00 -6.83
N ARG A 60 -2.05 -10.23 -5.97
CA ARG A 60 -0.58 -10.29 -5.85
C ARG A 60 -0.12 -11.64 -5.31
N ILE A 61 -0.83 -12.19 -4.33
CA ILE A 61 -0.56 -13.51 -3.75
C ILE A 61 -0.82 -14.62 -4.77
N ALA A 62 -1.93 -14.56 -5.50
CA ALA A 62 -2.26 -15.56 -6.52
C ALA A 62 -1.17 -15.64 -7.60
N ARG A 63 -0.72 -14.51 -8.13
CA ARG A 63 0.38 -14.48 -9.12
C ARG A 63 1.69 -15.05 -8.57
N LEU A 64 1.99 -14.77 -7.31
CA LEU A 64 3.20 -15.25 -6.69
C LEU A 64 3.14 -16.77 -6.47
N ARG A 65 1.99 -17.31 -6.07
CA ARG A 65 1.72 -18.75 -5.98
C ARG A 65 1.94 -19.41 -7.34
N ASP A 66 1.35 -18.86 -8.40
CA ASP A 66 1.45 -19.43 -9.75
C ASP A 66 2.91 -19.48 -10.21
N ARG A 67 3.72 -18.46 -9.90
CA ARG A 67 5.16 -18.43 -10.20
C ARG A 67 5.98 -19.43 -9.39
N LEU A 68 5.62 -19.66 -8.13
CA LEU A 68 6.29 -20.65 -7.28
C LEU A 68 5.96 -22.07 -7.74
N LEU A 69 4.71 -22.30 -8.17
CA LEU A 69 4.29 -23.56 -8.77
C LEU A 69 5.05 -23.83 -10.06
N GLU A 70 5.14 -22.84 -10.96
CA GLU A 70 5.94 -22.96 -12.19
C GLU A 70 7.42 -23.27 -11.90
N LYS A 71 8.00 -22.66 -10.85
CA LYS A 71 9.38 -22.98 -10.41
C LYS A 71 9.50 -24.41 -9.88
N ALA A 72 8.53 -24.89 -9.11
CA ALA A 72 8.52 -26.25 -8.57
C ALA A 72 8.36 -27.29 -9.69
N GLU A 73 7.41 -27.08 -10.61
CA GLU A 73 7.20 -27.93 -11.78
C GLU A 73 8.46 -27.98 -12.66
N ARG A 74 9.19 -26.87 -12.81
CA ARG A 74 10.46 -26.85 -13.54
C ARG A 74 11.57 -27.65 -12.86
N ILE A 75 11.56 -27.73 -11.54
CA ILE A 75 12.50 -28.56 -10.76
C ILE A 75 12.11 -30.03 -10.91
N GLU A 76 10.82 -30.35 -10.92
CA GLU A 76 10.33 -31.73 -11.13
C GLU A 76 10.53 -32.24 -12.56
N LEU A 77 10.40 -31.38 -13.57
CA LEU A 77 10.56 -31.74 -14.99
C LEU A 77 12.02 -31.89 -15.44
N ASN A 78 12.97 -31.38 -14.67
CA ASN A 78 14.41 -31.62 -14.84
C ASN A 78 14.93 -32.37 -13.61
N PRO A 79 14.63 -33.69 -13.47
CA PRO A 79 15.31 -34.53 -12.51
C PRO A 79 16.74 -34.76 -13.05
N ALA A 80 17.58 -33.73 -12.99
CA ALA A 80 19.00 -33.89 -13.18
C ALA A 80 19.54 -34.59 -11.93
N GLU A 81 19.36 -35.90 -11.89
CA GLU A 81 20.20 -36.78 -11.09
C GLU A 81 21.64 -36.44 -11.50
N ASP A 82 22.40 -35.83 -10.58
CA ASP A 82 23.81 -35.41 -10.68
C ASP A 82 24.20 -34.06 -11.33
N GLU A 83 23.31 -33.04 -11.44
CA GLU A 83 23.80 -31.66 -11.67
C GLU A 83 23.97 -30.85 -10.36
N PRO A 84 25.14 -30.21 -10.12
CA PRO A 84 25.41 -29.42 -8.91
C PRO A 84 24.55 -28.15 -8.74
N GLY A 85 23.59 -27.91 -9.64
CA GLY A 85 22.63 -26.80 -9.61
C GLY A 85 21.24 -27.16 -9.06
N ALA A 86 20.87 -28.44 -9.00
CA ALA A 86 19.53 -28.89 -8.59
C ALA A 86 19.27 -28.62 -7.10
N ASP A 87 20.22 -28.99 -6.23
CA ASP A 87 20.15 -28.73 -4.78
C ASP A 87 20.09 -27.23 -4.47
N LYS A 88 20.79 -26.41 -5.26
CA LYS A 88 20.75 -24.95 -5.13
C LYS A 88 19.38 -24.40 -5.51
N ALA A 89 18.78 -24.88 -6.59
CA ALA A 89 17.45 -24.47 -7.02
C ALA A 89 16.37 -24.83 -5.98
N VAL A 90 16.46 -26.01 -5.37
CA VAL A 90 15.59 -26.45 -4.27
C VAL A 90 15.79 -25.60 -3.02
N SER A 91 17.04 -25.31 -2.65
CA SER A 91 17.38 -24.45 -1.51
C SER A 91 16.88 -23.01 -1.70
N ASP A 92 17.04 -22.46 -2.89
CA ASP A 92 16.55 -21.12 -3.24
C ASP A 92 15.01 -21.04 -3.20
N LEU A 93 14.32 -22.10 -3.64
CA LEU A 93 12.86 -22.21 -3.54
C LEU A 93 12.42 -22.30 -2.07
N SER A 94 13.06 -23.14 -1.25
CA SER A 94 12.80 -23.27 0.19
C SER A 94 12.99 -21.94 0.93
N THR A 95 14.05 -21.21 0.59
CA THR A 95 14.35 -19.89 1.16
C THR A 95 13.29 -18.88 0.77
N SER A 96 12.89 -18.85 -0.51
CA SER A 96 11.83 -17.98 -1.00
C SER A 96 10.50 -18.23 -0.28
N VAL A 97 10.12 -19.50 -0.07
CA VAL A 97 8.91 -19.88 0.67
C VAL A 97 8.98 -19.43 2.13
N LYS A 98 10.12 -19.65 2.82
CA LYS A 98 10.31 -19.22 4.22
C LYS A 98 10.24 -17.70 4.38
N THR A 99 10.89 -16.94 3.50
CA THR A 99 10.82 -15.48 3.51
C THR A 99 9.38 -14.99 3.32
N LEU A 100 8.60 -15.66 2.47
CA LEU A 100 7.20 -15.32 2.26
C LEU A 100 6.33 -15.62 3.49
N LEU A 101 6.47 -16.79 4.10
CA LEU A 101 5.77 -17.12 5.35
C LEU A 101 6.06 -16.07 6.43
N ARG A 102 7.31 -15.63 6.55
CA ARG A 102 7.72 -14.58 7.49
C ARG A 102 7.08 -13.23 7.18
N ILE A 103 7.01 -12.85 5.91
CA ILE A 103 6.31 -11.62 5.47
C ILE A 103 4.82 -11.74 5.81
N PHE A 104 4.20 -12.90 5.56
CA PHE A 104 2.79 -13.12 5.89
C PHE A 104 2.50 -13.01 7.39
N GLU A 105 3.36 -13.55 8.26
CA GLU A 105 3.26 -13.39 9.71
C GLU A 105 3.36 -11.91 10.12
N THR A 106 4.45 -11.23 9.72
CA THR A 106 4.64 -9.81 10.09
C THR A 106 3.57 -8.88 9.55
N THR A 107 3.08 -9.09 8.32
CA THR A 107 2.03 -8.23 7.76
C THR A 107 0.66 -8.51 8.40
N ARG A 108 0.42 -9.72 8.89
CA ARG A 108 -0.81 -10.06 9.63
C ARG A 108 -0.83 -9.36 10.98
N ASP A 109 0.30 -9.35 11.69
CA ASP A 109 0.44 -8.62 12.95
C ASP A 109 0.23 -7.10 12.75
N ASP A 110 0.70 -6.54 11.63
CA ASP A 110 0.50 -5.12 11.28
C ASP A 110 -0.97 -4.78 10.96
N ASP A 111 -1.69 -5.67 10.26
CA ASP A 111 -3.12 -5.48 9.97
C ASP A 111 -3.95 -5.56 11.25
N GLU A 112 -3.67 -6.53 12.14
CA GLU A 112 -4.31 -6.66 13.45
C GLU A 112 -4.00 -5.45 14.37
N ALA A 113 -2.77 -4.92 14.31
CA ALA A 113 -2.38 -3.72 15.05
C ALA A 113 -3.11 -2.45 14.53
N ARG A 114 -3.25 -2.31 13.20
CA ARG A 114 -4.01 -1.19 12.60
C ARG A 114 -5.49 -1.25 12.95
N GLU A 115 -6.10 -2.42 12.94
CA GLU A 115 -7.52 -2.57 13.28
C GLU A 115 -7.81 -2.23 14.75
N ARG A 116 -6.90 -2.62 15.65
CA ARG A 116 -6.94 -2.20 17.07
C ARG A 116 -6.76 -0.69 17.23
N GLN A 117 -5.86 -0.07 16.47
CA GLN A 117 -5.66 1.38 16.49
C GLN A 117 -6.91 2.13 15.99
N ILE A 118 -7.50 1.72 14.88
CA ILE A 118 -8.73 2.34 14.33
C ILE A 118 -9.88 2.23 15.34
N THR A 119 -10.04 1.06 15.98
CA THR A 119 -11.06 0.85 17.02
C THR A 119 -10.81 1.73 18.23
N SER A 120 -9.55 1.88 18.64
CA SER A 120 -9.13 2.79 19.72
C SER A 120 -9.45 4.24 19.39
N ASP A 121 -9.09 4.71 18.19
CA ASP A 121 -9.32 6.09 17.75
C ASP A 121 -10.82 6.42 17.65
N ALA A 122 -11.64 5.48 17.17
CA ALA A 122 -13.10 5.62 17.15
C ALA A 122 -13.67 5.75 18.57
N ASN A 123 -13.17 4.94 19.52
CA ASN A 123 -13.57 5.04 20.93
C ASN A 123 -13.12 6.37 21.58
N VAL A 124 -11.94 6.89 21.20
CA VAL A 124 -11.44 8.18 21.67
C VAL A 124 -12.28 9.33 21.11
N ALA A 125 -12.66 9.28 19.83
CA ALA A 125 -13.54 10.28 19.22
C ALA A 125 -14.92 10.32 19.93
N ASP A 126 -15.52 9.16 20.18
CA ASP A 126 -16.78 9.06 20.92
C ASP A 126 -16.69 9.62 22.35
N LEU A 127 -15.56 9.40 23.03
CA LEU A 127 -15.31 9.95 24.36
C LEU A 127 -15.20 11.48 24.33
N LEU A 128 -14.46 12.02 23.36
CA LEU A 128 -14.29 13.46 23.18
C LEU A 128 -15.64 14.14 22.87
N ASP A 129 -16.48 13.50 22.06
CA ASP A 129 -17.83 13.97 21.73
C ASP A 129 -18.73 14.09 22.97
N ARG A 130 -18.62 13.12 23.89
CA ARG A 130 -19.36 13.15 25.17
C ARG A 130 -18.85 14.25 26.09
N LEU A 131 -17.54 14.48 26.12
CA LEU A 131 -16.94 15.56 26.91
C LEU A 131 -17.37 16.93 26.39
N ASP A 132 -17.37 17.14 25.07
CA ASP A 132 -17.81 18.40 24.47
C ASP A 132 -19.26 18.72 24.83
N ARG A 133 -20.16 17.74 24.69
CA ARG A 133 -21.56 17.88 25.12
C ARG A 133 -21.68 18.27 26.60
N LYS A 134 -20.84 17.69 27.47
CA LYS A 134 -20.85 17.99 28.90
C LYS A 134 -20.30 19.38 29.22
N ILE A 135 -19.28 19.83 28.50
CA ILE A 135 -18.74 21.19 28.61
C ILE A 135 -19.82 22.20 28.22
N VAL A 136 -20.52 21.98 27.11
CA VAL A 136 -21.63 22.84 26.67
C VAL A 136 -22.76 22.88 27.69
N GLU A 137 -23.14 21.72 28.25
CA GLU A 137 -24.17 21.62 29.30
C GLU A 137 -23.78 22.42 30.55
N LEU A 138 -22.56 22.26 31.04
CA LEU A 138 -22.05 22.99 32.21
C LEU A 138 -21.94 24.49 31.94
N ALA A 139 -21.50 24.88 30.75
CA ALA A 139 -21.44 26.29 30.36
C ALA A 139 -22.82 26.94 30.33
N ARG A 140 -23.84 26.24 29.81
CA ARG A 140 -25.24 26.70 29.83
C ARG A 140 -25.76 26.84 31.26
N TYR A 141 -25.52 25.83 32.09
CA TYR A 141 -25.91 25.87 33.49
C TYR A 141 -25.27 27.04 34.25
N LEU A 142 -23.98 27.31 34.03
CA LEU A 142 -23.28 28.46 34.62
C LEU A 142 -23.85 29.79 34.11
N ALA A 143 -24.12 29.92 32.82
CA ALA A 143 -24.71 31.13 32.24
C ALA A 143 -26.12 31.40 32.81
N GLU A 144 -26.96 30.37 32.93
CA GLU A 144 -28.28 30.47 33.55
C GLU A 144 -28.19 30.90 35.03
N ARG A 145 -27.22 30.36 35.78
CA ARG A 145 -26.95 30.80 37.15
C ARG A 145 -26.49 32.25 37.23
N MET A 146 -25.61 32.68 36.35
CA MET A 146 -25.12 34.07 36.33
C MET A 146 -26.23 35.08 35.99
N VAL A 147 -27.17 34.71 35.11
CA VAL A 147 -28.33 35.53 34.77
C VAL A 147 -29.36 35.54 35.91
N GLY A 148 -29.56 34.41 36.61
CA GLY A 148 -30.45 34.30 37.77
C GLY A 148 -29.92 34.98 39.04
N GLU A 149 -28.60 35.08 39.22
CA GLU A 149 -27.94 35.74 40.36
C GLU A 149 -27.71 37.25 40.13
N GLY A 150 -28.03 37.81 38.96
CA GLY A 150 -28.00 39.26 38.72
C GLY A 150 -26.61 39.89 38.81
N VAL A 151 -25.59 39.27 38.20
CA VAL A 151 -24.25 39.86 38.16
C VAL A 151 -24.21 41.00 37.14
N GLN A 152 -24.24 42.24 37.62
CA GLN A 152 -24.04 43.43 36.79
C GLN A 152 -22.60 43.47 36.23
N PRO A 153 -22.41 43.76 34.93
CA PRO A 153 -21.08 43.97 34.37
C PRO A 153 -20.47 45.23 35.00
N ALA A 154 -19.24 45.11 35.47
CA ALA A 154 -18.45 46.23 35.96
C ALA A 154 -18.21 47.22 34.81
N ALA A 155 -19.10 48.21 34.69
CA ALA A 155 -18.92 49.35 33.82
C ALA A 155 -17.89 50.30 34.44
N ASP A 156 -16.85 50.58 33.65
CA ASP A 156 -15.94 51.72 33.68
C ASP A 156 -15.90 52.54 34.96
N ARG A 157 -14.80 52.39 35.70
CA ARG A 157 -14.20 53.51 36.44
C ARG A 157 -12.91 53.91 35.76
N ASP A 158 -13.06 54.58 34.62
CA ASP A 158 -12.08 55.52 34.14
C ASP A 158 -12.69 56.92 34.19
N ALA A 159 -12.29 57.68 35.21
CA ALA A 159 -12.36 59.14 35.27
C ALA A 159 -11.57 59.61 36.50
N GLY A 160 -10.31 59.99 36.26
CA GLY A 160 -9.53 60.84 37.17
C GLY A 160 -10.17 62.22 37.39
N PRO A 161 -9.65 63.03 38.31
CA PRO A 161 -8.24 63.41 38.38
C PRO A 161 -7.51 63.08 39.69
#